data_AF-I3YI15-F1
#
_entry.id   AF-I3YI15-F1
#
_cell.length_a   1.000
_cell.length_b   1.000
_cell.length_c   1.000
_cell.angle_alpha   90.00
_cell.angle_beta   90.00
_cell.angle_gamma   90.00
#
_symmetry.space_group_name_H-M   'P 1'
#
loop_
_entity.id
_entity.type
_entity.pdbx_description
1 polymer ?
#
loop_
_entity_poly.entity_id
_entity_poly.type
_entity_poly.pdbx_seq_one_letter_code
_entity_poly.pdbx_strand_id
1 'polypeptide(L)'
;MKLTAIAVMPMLLAACTKDEVNPTPTNGGKEGEIELILKNESVADGTRAFGSGTTESWEKSISSAVLIVYNTSGTQILRRVLTAAEMNGSTTTPIKFVLPGVSADASCDFYVVINRNIADNITTKAKLLEELESDIASYNGTYANVTTKAMRSGGFVMTGATTAKIAAGTTSVTMTVKRVVAKVEIQTTMTDAFRSKYGNGCIEIKKITLSKGAEKSYLIDQTASKYATVSSSFTSAQDAYCDKTGASKTNAYKYNNLFYINEKAAAATGSRIKVVLDAIYDADGNLSTTADQVPLSYETELTGTTDGKMLRNGSYKLNVNLDGLTGKDMTLSIAIANWEALSTQNVNVGK
;
A
#
# COMPACT_ATOMS: atom_id res chain seq x y z
N MET A 1 -68.68 24.27 -82.01
CA MET A 1 -68.26 23.02 -82.70
C MET A 1 -66.91 22.58 -82.14
N LYS A 2 -66.79 21.28 -81.84
CA LYS A 2 -65.60 20.49 -81.43
C LYS A 2 -65.11 20.71 -79.99
N LEU A 3 -65.49 19.84 -79.05
CA LEU A 3 -64.99 18.48 -78.73
C LEU A 3 -63.80 18.48 -77.74
N THR A 4 -64.14 18.26 -76.47
CA THR A 4 -63.56 17.32 -75.48
C THR A 4 -62.12 16.82 -75.64
N ALA A 5 -61.35 16.93 -74.55
CA ALA A 5 -60.51 15.83 -74.05
C ALA A 5 -60.48 15.85 -72.51
N ILE A 6 -60.72 14.66 -71.94
CA ILE A 6 -60.79 14.28 -70.53
C ILE A 6 -59.38 13.92 -70.02
N ALA A 7 -59.09 14.20 -68.74
CA ALA A 7 -58.33 13.38 -67.77
C ALA A 7 -57.72 14.30 -66.70
N VAL A 8 -57.56 14.01 -65.42
CA VAL A 8 -57.79 12.90 -64.47
C VAL A 8 -57.50 13.55 -63.10
N MET A 9 -58.28 13.25 -62.07
CA MET A 9 -58.06 13.75 -60.70
C MET A 9 -57.08 12.83 -59.94
N PRO A 10 -56.31 13.34 -58.95
CA PRO A 10 -56.59 12.87 -57.60
C PRO A 10 -56.48 13.91 -56.48
N MET A 11 -57.16 13.57 -55.39
CA MET A 11 -57.36 14.27 -54.13
C MET A 11 -56.05 14.56 -53.36
N LEU A 12 -55.98 15.75 -52.76
CA LEU A 12 -55.11 16.03 -51.62
C LEU A 12 -55.68 15.33 -50.37
N LEU A 13 -54.98 14.32 -49.87
CA LEU A 13 -55.09 13.85 -48.48
C LEU A 13 -54.02 14.57 -47.67
N ALA A 14 -54.46 15.41 -46.72
CA ALA A 14 -53.59 16.02 -45.72
C ALA A 14 -53.07 14.93 -44.76
N ALA A 15 -51.76 14.67 -44.80
CA ALA A 15 -51.09 13.80 -43.83
C ALA A 15 -50.71 14.62 -42.59
N CYS A 16 -51.19 14.19 -41.44
CA CYS A 16 -50.75 14.66 -40.12
C CYS A 16 -49.26 14.33 -39.95
N THR A 17 -48.46 15.34 -39.57
CA THR A 17 -47.10 15.13 -39.09
C THR A 17 -47.15 14.33 -37.79
N LYS A 18 -46.68 13.09 -37.85
CA LYS A 18 -46.44 12.24 -36.68
C LYS A 18 -45.01 12.54 -36.23
N ASP A 19 -44.85 13.30 -35.16
CA ASP A 19 -43.57 13.42 -34.48
C ASP A 19 -43.19 12.03 -33.96
N GLU A 20 -42.20 11.40 -34.60
CA GLU A 20 -41.55 10.21 -34.06
C GLU A 20 -40.68 10.62 -32.87
N VAL A 21 -41.30 10.71 -31.69
CA VAL A 21 -40.56 10.60 -30.44
C VAL A 21 -40.07 9.16 -30.38
N ASN A 22 -38.84 8.93 -30.84
CA ASN A 22 -38.17 7.65 -30.66
C ASN A 22 -38.18 7.36 -29.15
N PRO A 23 -38.86 6.31 -28.66
CA PRO A 23 -38.87 6.03 -27.23
C PRO A 23 -37.43 5.72 -26.83
N THR A 24 -36.89 6.54 -25.93
CA THR A 24 -35.65 6.20 -25.24
C THR A 24 -35.81 4.77 -24.70
N PRO A 25 -34.86 3.86 -24.91
CA PRO A 25 -34.99 2.49 -24.42
C PRO A 25 -35.32 2.55 -22.93
N THR A 26 -36.47 2.02 -22.53
CA THR A 26 -36.85 1.94 -21.12
C THR A 26 -35.89 0.95 -20.45
N ASN A 27 -34.90 1.47 -19.73
CA ASN A 27 -33.80 0.72 -19.12
C ASN A 27 -34.20 -0.18 -17.92
N GLY A 28 -35.41 -0.74 -17.95
CA GLY A 28 -35.90 -1.69 -16.93
C GLY A 28 -35.91 -1.18 -15.48
N GLY A 29 -35.70 0.12 -15.23
CA GLY A 29 -35.62 0.70 -13.89
C GLY A 29 -34.37 0.30 -13.08
N LYS A 30 -33.31 -0.20 -13.73
CA LYS A 30 -32.09 -0.71 -13.06
C LYS A 30 -30.92 0.26 -13.05
N GLU A 31 -31.15 1.52 -13.41
CA GLU A 31 -30.11 2.55 -13.40
C GLU A 31 -29.56 2.72 -11.97
N GLY A 32 -28.23 2.76 -11.85
CA GLY A 32 -27.55 2.91 -10.56
C GLY A 32 -27.35 1.60 -9.77
N GLU A 33 -27.76 0.43 -10.26
CA GLU A 33 -27.35 -0.86 -9.67
C GLU A 33 -25.85 -1.08 -9.84
N ILE A 34 -25.14 -1.39 -8.75
CA ILE A 34 -23.70 -1.63 -8.73
C ILE A 34 -23.40 -3.04 -8.24
N GLU A 35 -22.47 -3.71 -8.92
CA GLU A 35 -21.78 -4.90 -8.43
C GLU A 35 -20.30 -4.56 -8.26
N LEU A 36 -19.87 -4.37 -7.00
CA LEU A 36 -18.51 -3.99 -6.65
C LEU A 36 -17.69 -5.19 -6.17
N ILE A 37 -16.53 -5.43 -6.78
CA ILE A 37 -15.52 -6.38 -6.30
C ILE A 37 -14.32 -5.59 -5.77
N LEU A 38 -13.89 -5.93 -4.55
CA LEU A 38 -12.63 -5.44 -3.98
C LEU A 38 -11.55 -6.48 -4.26
N LYS A 39 -10.46 -6.08 -4.90
CA LYS A 39 -9.30 -6.94 -5.08
C LYS A 39 -8.12 -6.43 -4.27
N ASN A 40 -7.38 -7.36 -3.70
CA ASN A 40 -6.02 -7.06 -3.22
C ASN A 40 -5.17 -6.72 -4.44
N GLU A 41 -4.25 -5.77 -4.30
CA GLU A 41 -3.24 -5.55 -5.32
C GLU A 41 -2.43 -6.84 -5.52
N SER A 42 -2.58 -7.47 -6.67
CA SER A 42 -1.82 -8.67 -7.02
C SER A 42 -0.52 -8.32 -7.74
N VAL A 43 0.38 -9.29 -7.77
CA VAL A 43 1.60 -9.25 -8.59
C VAL A 43 1.29 -9.11 -10.09
N ALA A 44 0.09 -9.48 -10.54
CA ALA A 44 -0.34 -9.30 -11.92
C ALA A 44 -0.89 -7.89 -12.21
N ASP A 45 -1.31 -7.15 -11.17
CA ASP A 45 -1.82 -5.78 -11.29
C ASP A 45 -0.70 -4.73 -11.40
N GLY A 46 0.57 -5.13 -11.30
CA GLY A 46 1.75 -4.30 -11.51
C GLY A 46 2.95 -5.11 -12.04
N THR A 47 3.90 -4.49 -12.74
CA THR A 47 4.97 -5.20 -13.49
C THR A 47 6.12 -5.76 -12.61
N ARG A 48 5.88 -6.14 -11.34
CA ARG A 48 6.96 -6.36 -10.36
C ARG A 48 6.75 -7.63 -9.51
N ALA A 49 7.43 -8.71 -9.88
CA ALA A 49 7.34 -10.04 -9.26
C ALA A 49 8.73 -10.63 -8.96
N PHE A 50 9.24 -10.57 -7.71
CA PHE A 50 10.48 -11.28 -7.33
C PHE A 50 10.55 -11.59 -5.82
N GLY A 51 10.92 -12.83 -5.44
CA GLY A 51 11.46 -13.28 -4.14
C GLY A 51 10.50 -13.87 -3.07
N SER A 52 11.07 -14.46 -2.00
CA SER A 52 10.47 -15.52 -1.15
C SER A 52 10.02 -15.13 0.27
N GLY A 53 9.74 -13.86 0.53
CA GLY A 53 9.16 -13.49 1.82
C GLY A 53 7.67 -13.87 1.90
N THR A 54 7.16 -14.06 3.11
CA THR A 54 5.75 -14.36 3.39
C THR A 54 5.06 -13.12 3.96
N THR A 55 3.91 -12.73 3.40
CA THR A 55 2.96 -11.82 4.05
C THR A 55 2.50 -12.46 5.35
N GLU A 56 2.59 -11.76 6.48
CA GLU A 56 2.10 -12.32 7.73
C GLU A 56 0.57 -12.41 7.66
N SER A 57 -0.01 -13.49 8.22
CA SER A 57 -1.43 -13.79 8.04
C SER A 57 -2.35 -12.66 8.53
N TRP A 58 -1.92 -11.91 9.56
CA TRP A 58 -2.66 -10.77 10.12
C TRP A 58 -2.58 -9.51 9.24
N GLU A 59 -1.59 -9.36 8.36
CA GLU A 59 -1.40 -8.14 7.57
C GLU A 59 -2.55 -7.92 6.59
N LYS A 60 -3.32 -8.97 6.28
CA LYS A 60 -4.49 -8.97 5.39
C LYS A 60 -5.82 -8.78 6.14
N SER A 61 -5.81 -8.66 7.46
CA SER A 61 -7.03 -8.60 8.25
C SER A 61 -7.88 -7.36 7.92
N ILE A 62 -9.17 -7.59 7.69
CA ILE A 62 -10.19 -6.56 7.47
C ILE A 62 -11.15 -6.66 8.65
N SER A 63 -11.11 -5.66 9.54
CA SER A 63 -11.96 -5.56 10.73
C SER A 63 -13.16 -4.64 10.53
N SER A 64 -13.02 -3.65 9.64
CA SER A 64 -14.07 -2.68 9.31
C SER A 64 -13.81 -2.11 7.93
N ALA A 65 -14.87 -1.74 7.22
CA ALA A 65 -14.77 -1.07 5.94
C ALA A 65 -15.95 -0.12 5.72
N VAL A 66 -15.67 1.09 5.22
CA VAL A 66 -16.68 2.04 4.78
C VAL A 66 -16.50 2.31 3.28
N LEU A 67 -17.59 2.13 2.53
CA LEU A 67 -17.71 2.49 1.13
C LEU A 67 -18.32 3.90 1.04
N ILE A 68 -17.70 4.77 0.26
CA ILE A 68 -18.16 6.13 0.01
C ILE A 68 -18.16 6.35 -1.51
N VAL A 69 -19.25 6.93 -2.03
CA VAL A 69 -19.37 7.26 -3.45
C VAL A 69 -19.73 8.73 -3.61
N TYR A 70 -19.01 9.42 -4.48
CA TYR A 70 -19.23 10.80 -4.85
C TYR A 70 -19.70 10.91 -6.30
N ASN A 71 -20.62 11.85 -6.56
CA ASN A 71 -21.00 12.21 -7.93
C ASN A 71 -19.93 13.10 -8.60
N THR A 72 -20.14 13.45 -9.87
CA THR A 72 -19.23 14.31 -10.66
C THR A 72 -18.92 15.66 -10.01
N SER A 73 -19.86 16.21 -9.23
CA SER A 73 -19.66 17.48 -8.49
C SER A 73 -18.85 17.31 -7.20
N GLY A 74 -18.48 16.08 -6.85
CA GLY A 74 -17.76 15.76 -5.62
C GLY A 74 -18.63 15.71 -4.37
N THR A 75 -19.96 15.62 -4.50
CA THR A 75 -20.90 15.48 -3.38
C THR A 75 -21.15 14.02 -3.07
N GLN A 76 -21.11 13.65 -1.78
CA GLN A 76 -21.39 12.29 -1.34
C GLN A 76 -22.83 11.90 -1.71
N ILE A 77 -22.98 10.81 -2.45
CA ILE A 77 -24.28 10.22 -2.81
C ILE A 77 -24.52 8.89 -2.10
N LEU A 78 -23.46 8.23 -1.62
CA LEU A 78 -23.57 7.02 -0.81
C LEU A 78 -22.49 7.01 0.25
N ARG A 79 -22.86 6.59 1.46
CA ARG A 79 -21.94 6.12 2.49
C ARG A 79 -22.52 4.87 3.12
N ARG A 80 -21.75 3.79 3.14
CA ARG A 80 -22.21 2.49 3.65
C ARG A 80 -21.10 1.77 4.39
N VAL A 81 -21.39 1.36 5.62
CA VAL A 81 -20.53 0.43 6.35
C VAL A 81 -20.76 -0.97 5.79
N LEU A 82 -19.69 -1.66 5.42
CA LEU A 82 -19.78 -3.01 4.89
C LEU A 82 -19.93 -4.03 6.03
N THR A 83 -20.75 -5.04 5.81
CA THR A 83 -20.94 -6.15 6.76
C THR A 83 -19.73 -7.08 6.75
N ALA A 84 -19.57 -7.88 7.81
CA ALA A 84 -18.51 -8.89 7.87
C ALA A 84 -18.57 -9.89 6.70
N ALA A 85 -19.77 -10.28 6.27
CA ALA A 85 -19.96 -11.16 5.13
C ALA A 85 -19.47 -10.52 3.81
N GLU A 86 -19.82 -9.25 3.58
CA GLU A 86 -19.36 -8.50 2.40
C GLU A 86 -17.85 -8.32 2.41
N MET A 87 -17.23 -8.05 3.57
CA MET A 87 -15.78 -7.91 3.70
C MET A 87 -15.06 -9.26 3.45
N ASN A 88 -15.54 -10.35 4.04
CA ASN A 88 -14.92 -11.67 3.88
C ASN A 88 -15.09 -12.24 2.47
N GLY A 89 -16.19 -11.90 1.80
CA GLY A 89 -16.49 -12.32 0.43
C GLY A 89 -16.02 -11.34 -0.65
N SER A 90 -15.44 -10.19 -0.31
CA SER A 90 -15.31 -9.04 -1.21
C SER A 90 -14.50 -9.29 -2.48
N THR A 91 -13.68 -10.34 -2.49
CA THR A 91 -12.82 -10.74 -3.63
C THR A 91 -13.49 -11.72 -4.59
N THR A 92 -14.58 -12.37 -4.19
CA THR A 92 -15.25 -13.44 -4.96
C THR A 92 -16.75 -13.22 -5.13
N THR A 93 -17.38 -12.53 -4.19
CA THR A 93 -18.81 -12.20 -4.20
C THR A 93 -18.98 -10.68 -4.33
N PRO A 94 -19.63 -10.20 -5.39
CA PRO A 94 -19.86 -8.77 -5.56
C PRO A 94 -20.69 -8.19 -4.43
N ILE A 95 -20.23 -7.05 -3.93
CA ILE A 95 -20.96 -6.19 -3.03
C ILE A 95 -22.04 -5.46 -3.86
N LYS A 96 -23.31 -5.78 -3.62
CA LYS A 96 -24.43 -5.25 -4.39
C LYS A 96 -25.11 -4.09 -3.68
N PHE A 97 -25.36 -2.99 -4.39
CA PHE A 97 -26.09 -1.83 -3.87
C PHE A 97 -26.63 -0.97 -5.01
N VAL A 98 -27.50 -0.01 -4.68
CA VAL A 98 -28.06 0.97 -5.63
C VAL A 98 -27.57 2.36 -5.26
N LEU A 99 -27.08 3.10 -6.25
CA LEU A 99 -26.72 4.51 -6.09
C LEU A 99 -27.96 5.40 -6.20
N PRO A 100 -28.20 6.30 -5.23
CA PRO A 100 -29.36 7.18 -5.27
C PRO A 100 -29.13 8.33 -6.26
N GLY A 101 -30.15 8.63 -7.07
CA GLY A 101 -30.20 9.85 -7.88
C GLY A 101 -29.13 9.94 -8.97
N VAL A 102 -28.63 8.80 -9.46
CA VAL A 102 -27.70 8.74 -10.60
C VAL A 102 -28.42 8.23 -11.83
N SER A 103 -28.18 8.88 -12.96
CA SER A 103 -28.66 8.44 -14.26
C SER A 103 -27.59 7.58 -14.95
N ALA A 104 -28.02 6.81 -15.96
CA ALA A 104 -27.10 6.23 -16.92
C ALA A 104 -26.14 7.30 -17.49
N ASP A 105 -24.93 6.88 -17.83
CA ASP A 105 -23.81 7.68 -18.32
C ASP A 105 -23.17 8.66 -17.33
N ALA A 106 -23.72 8.85 -16.13
CA ALA A 106 -23.07 9.62 -15.08
C ALA A 106 -21.73 8.99 -14.65
N SER A 107 -20.73 9.79 -14.29
CA SER A 107 -19.47 9.29 -13.72
C SER A 107 -19.52 9.42 -12.20
N CYS A 108 -19.13 8.36 -11.49
CA CYS A 108 -19.07 8.34 -10.03
C CYS A 108 -17.68 7.91 -9.56
N ASP A 109 -17.22 8.53 -8.47
CA ASP A 109 -15.97 8.18 -7.81
C ASP A 109 -16.25 7.31 -6.58
N PHE A 110 -15.73 6.10 -6.60
CA PHE A 110 -15.87 5.10 -5.56
C PHE A 110 -14.61 5.08 -4.69
N TYR A 111 -14.81 5.05 -3.38
CA TYR A 111 -13.74 4.94 -2.39
C TYR A 111 -14.11 3.90 -1.35
N VAL A 112 -13.13 3.08 -0.95
CA VAL A 112 -13.24 2.27 0.27
C VAL A 112 -12.15 2.65 1.23
N VAL A 113 -12.49 2.76 2.51
CA VAL A 113 -11.54 2.92 3.61
C VAL A 113 -11.74 1.76 4.58
N ILE A 114 -10.66 1.05 4.87
CA ILE A 114 -10.62 -0.17 5.67
C ILE A 114 -9.81 0.08 6.94
N ASN A 115 -10.26 -0.48 8.06
CA ASN A 115 -9.61 -0.43 9.38
C ASN A 115 -9.35 1.00 9.90
N ARG A 116 -10.15 1.96 9.42
CA ARG A 116 -10.11 3.37 9.82
C ARG A 116 -11.52 3.94 9.76
N ASN A 117 -11.94 4.53 10.88
CA ASN A 117 -13.16 5.32 10.91
C ASN A 117 -12.99 6.58 10.05
N ILE A 118 -14.03 7.01 9.35
CA ILE A 118 -14.06 8.30 8.63
C ILE A 118 -15.22 9.10 9.21
N ALA A 119 -14.94 10.33 9.66
CA ALA A 119 -15.94 11.15 10.33
C ALA A 119 -17.15 11.42 9.41
N ASP A 120 -18.35 11.36 9.98
CA ASP A 120 -19.61 11.46 9.22
C ASP A 120 -19.80 12.82 8.53
N ASN A 121 -19.07 13.86 8.97
CA ASN A 121 -19.09 15.20 8.39
C ASN A 121 -18.19 15.37 7.15
N ILE A 122 -17.46 14.32 6.74
CA ILE A 122 -16.71 14.27 5.48
C ILE A 122 -17.68 13.90 4.35
N THR A 123 -18.38 14.91 3.82
CA THR A 123 -19.43 14.73 2.80
C THR A 123 -19.02 15.17 1.39
N THR A 124 -17.77 15.60 1.21
CA THR A 124 -17.25 16.00 -0.11
C THR A 124 -15.96 15.27 -0.45
N LYS A 125 -15.77 14.99 -1.75
CA LYS A 125 -14.56 14.34 -2.27
C LYS A 125 -13.30 15.11 -1.86
N ALA A 126 -13.34 16.43 -1.95
CA ALA A 126 -12.21 17.29 -1.57
C ALA A 126 -11.77 17.05 -0.11
N LYS A 127 -12.72 16.99 0.83
CA LYS A 127 -12.41 16.72 2.25
C LYS A 127 -11.87 15.31 2.47
N LEU A 128 -12.42 14.30 1.78
CA LEU A 128 -11.87 12.93 1.88
C LEU A 128 -10.42 12.86 1.38
N LEU A 129 -10.09 13.59 0.31
CA LEU A 129 -8.74 13.67 -0.23
C LEU A 129 -7.78 14.47 0.67
N GLU A 130 -8.27 15.20 1.66
CA GLU A 130 -7.44 15.88 2.66
C GLU A 130 -7.15 15.00 3.88
N GLU A 131 -7.88 13.90 4.07
CA GLU A 131 -7.69 12.99 5.20
C GLU A 131 -6.31 12.33 5.19
N LEU A 132 -5.72 12.24 6.38
CA LEU A 132 -4.37 11.71 6.61
C LEU A 132 -4.41 10.46 7.50
N GLU A 133 -3.53 9.51 7.20
CA GLU A 133 -3.04 8.55 8.18
C GLU A 133 -1.81 9.14 8.86
N SER A 134 -1.89 9.31 10.19
CA SER A 134 -0.88 10.01 10.99
C SER A 134 -0.40 9.23 12.21
N ASP A 135 -0.89 8.00 12.40
CA ASP A 135 -0.55 7.15 13.55
C ASP A 135 0.37 6.00 13.10
N ILE A 136 1.46 6.36 12.42
CA ILE A 136 2.42 5.38 11.89
C ILE A 136 3.13 4.61 13.01
N ALA A 137 3.26 5.21 14.20
CA ALA A 137 3.87 4.58 15.37
C ALA A 137 3.06 3.36 15.86
N SER A 138 1.72 3.42 15.83
CA SER A 138 0.85 2.34 16.30
C SER A 138 1.00 1.01 15.55
N TYR A 139 1.54 1.04 14.33
CA TYR A 139 1.78 -0.18 13.55
C TYR A 139 3.03 -0.94 13.97
N ASN A 140 3.93 -0.29 14.71
CA ASN A 140 5.24 -0.84 15.05
C ASN A 140 5.27 -1.39 16.47
N GLY A 141 6.19 -2.32 16.72
CA GLY A 141 6.42 -2.97 18.01
C GLY A 141 7.73 -3.73 17.98
N THR A 142 7.94 -4.68 18.90
CA THR A 142 9.07 -5.61 18.82
C THR A 142 8.90 -6.56 17.63
N TYR A 143 10.00 -7.05 17.05
CA TYR A 143 9.99 -8.02 15.95
C TYR A 143 9.03 -9.20 16.21
N ALA A 144 9.13 -9.83 17.38
CA ALA A 144 8.29 -10.97 17.75
C ALA A 144 6.78 -10.65 17.78
N ASN A 145 6.41 -9.41 18.11
CA ASN A 145 5.01 -9.00 18.08
C ASN A 145 4.56 -8.71 16.65
N VAL A 146 5.31 -7.93 15.87
CA VAL A 146 4.90 -7.54 14.52
C VAL A 146 4.88 -8.71 13.54
N THR A 147 5.63 -9.79 13.78
CA THR A 147 5.53 -11.00 12.96
C THR A 147 4.32 -11.87 13.29
N THR A 148 3.70 -11.71 14.46
CA THR A 148 2.64 -12.61 14.93
C THR A 148 1.27 -11.95 15.03
N LYS A 149 1.20 -10.63 15.18
CA LYS A 149 -0.07 -9.90 15.35
C LYS A 149 0.01 -8.45 14.87
N ALA A 150 -1.16 -7.89 14.62
CA ALA A 150 -1.32 -6.45 14.46
C ALA A 150 -1.02 -5.71 15.78
N MET A 151 -0.19 -4.67 15.71
CA MET A 151 0.06 -3.79 16.84
C MET A 151 -1.07 -2.78 17.04
N ARG A 152 -1.55 -2.21 15.94
CA ARG A 152 -2.73 -1.34 15.93
C ARG A 152 -3.99 -2.20 15.96
N SER A 153 -4.91 -1.86 16.85
CA SER A 153 -6.24 -2.48 16.89
C SER A 153 -6.96 -2.29 15.54
N GLY A 154 -7.44 -3.39 14.96
CA GLY A 154 -8.09 -3.40 13.65
C GLY A 154 -7.16 -3.70 12.46
N GLY A 155 -5.84 -3.67 12.64
CA GLY A 155 -4.87 -3.98 11.58
C GLY A 155 -4.47 -2.77 10.73
N PHE A 156 -3.96 -3.02 9.51
CA PHE A 156 -3.53 -1.96 8.61
C PHE A 156 -4.69 -1.19 8.03
N VAL A 157 -4.55 0.13 7.98
CA VAL A 157 -5.42 0.94 7.14
C VAL A 157 -5.15 0.61 5.68
N MET A 158 -6.23 0.38 4.95
CA MET A 158 -6.19 0.12 3.53
C MET A 158 -7.23 0.97 2.82
N THR A 159 -6.93 1.36 1.58
CA THR A 159 -7.82 2.20 0.79
C THR A 159 -7.86 1.75 -0.66
N GLY A 160 -9.01 1.89 -1.28
CA GLY A 160 -9.19 1.75 -2.72
C GLY A 160 -9.89 2.98 -3.28
N ALA A 161 -9.58 3.32 -4.53
CA ALA A 161 -10.24 4.38 -5.28
C ALA A 161 -10.40 3.95 -6.73
N THR A 162 -11.56 4.19 -7.32
CA THR A 162 -11.81 3.99 -8.75
C THR A 162 -12.94 4.89 -9.24
N THR A 163 -12.92 5.25 -10.52
CA THR A 163 -13.98 6.02 -11.16
C THR A 163 -14.68 5.10 -12.15
N ALA A 164 -16.02 5.07 -12.14
CA ALA A 164 -16.79 4.29 -13.09
C ALA A 164 -17.94 5.11 -13.68
N LYS A 165 -18.19 4.88 -14.97
CA LYS A 165 -19.35 5.41 -15.68
C LYS A 165 -20.53 4.46 -15.46
N ILE A 166 -21.67 5.00 -15.03
CA ILE A 166 -22.87 4.24 -14.71
C ILE A 166 -23.50 3.73 -16.00
N ALA A 167 -23.71 2.42 -16.08
CA ALA A 167 -24.39 1.80 -17.19
C ALA A 167 -25.90 2.02 -17.12
N ALA A 168 -26.58 1.85 -18.25
CA ALA A 168 -28.03 1.77 -18.33
C ALA A 168 -28.65 0.58 -17.54
N GLY A 169 -27.81 -0.35 -17.07
CA GLY A 169 -28.21 -1.44 -16.17
C GLY A 169 -27.18 -1.62 -15.05
N THR A 170 -26.96 -2.84 -14.60
CA THR A 170 -25.99 -3.14 -13.55
C THR A 170 -24.57 -2.75 -14.00
N THR A 171 -23.91 -1.90 -13.19
CA THR A 171 -22.54 -1.47 -13.41
C THR A 171 -21.58 -2.35 -12.62
N SER A 172 -20.73 -3.10 -13.30
CA SER A 172 -19.64 -3.84 -12.65
C SER A 172 -18.48 -2.91 -12.34
N VAL A 173 -18.07 -2.84 -11.07
CA VAL A 173 -16.95 -2.03 -10.60
C VAL A 173 -15.93 -2.95 -9.96
N THR A 174 -14.67 -2.84 -10.37
CA THR A 174 -13.55 -3.50 -9.70
C THR A 174 -12.65 -2.44 -9.09
N MET A 175 -12.31 -2.60 -7.82
CA MET A 175 -11.47 -1.65 -7.09
C MET A 175 -10.31 -2.37 -6.42
N THR A 176 -9.10 -1.93 -6.74
CA THR A 176 -7.89 -2.38 -6.05
C THR A 176 -7.76 -1.68 -4.72
N VAL A 177 -7.49 -2.45 -3.67
CA VAL A 177 -7.23 -1.94 -2.32
C VAL A 177 -5.76 -2.11 -1.98
N LYS A 178 -5.16 -1.06 -1.39
CA LYS A 178 -3.76 -1.00 -0.98
C LYS A 178 -3.64 -0.61 0.47
N ARG A 179 -2.70 -1.20 1.21
CA ARG A 179 -2.27 -0.69 2.52
C ARG A 179 -1.69 0.71 2.34
N VAL A 180 -1.93 1.59 3.31
CA VAL A 180 -1.37 2.96 3.30
C VAL A 180 0.10 3.00 3.73
N VAL A 181 0.56 1.94 4.40
CA VAL A 181 1.94 1.76 4.86
C VAL A 181 2.76 0.92 3.89
N ALA A 182 4.07 0.90 4.08
CA ALA A 182 5.04 -0.01 3.46
C ALA A 182 5.74 -0.85 4.53
N LYS A 183 6.22 -2.03 4.14
CA LYS A 183 6.95 -2.96 5.00
C LYS A 183 8.47 -2.87 4.74
N VAL A 184 9.27 -2.82 5.80
CA VAL A 184 10.74 -2.86 5.75
C VAL A 184 11.27 -3.96 6.67
N GLU A 185 11.72 -5.06 6.08
CA GLU A 185 12.43 -6.14 6.75
C GLU A 185 13.94 -5.87 6.72
N ILE A 186 14.63 -6.04 7.84
CA ILE A 186 16.08 -5.92 7.92
C ILE A 186 16.62 -7.20 8.53
N GLN A 187 17.50 -7.88 7.82
CA GLN A 187 18.21 -9.07 8.29
C GLN A 187 19.71 -8.78 8.28
N THR A 188 20.36 -8.89 9.42
CA THR A 188 21.81 -8.69 9.53
C THR A 188 22.51 -10.01 9.79
N THR A 189 23.61 -10.26 9.07
CA THR A 189 24.43 -11.47 9.19
C THR A 189 25.90 -11.17 9.02
N MET A 190 26.76 -11.79 9.82
CA MET A 190 28.21 -11.76 9.61
C MET A 190 28.60 -12.66 8.43
N THR A 191 29.55 -12.23 7.60
CA THR A 191 29.99 -12.99 6.42
C THR A 191 31.14 -13.94 6.71
N ASP A 192 31.47 -14.79 5.73
CA ASP A 192 32.68 -15.62 5.78
C ASP A 192 33.96 -14.78 5.78
N ALA A 193 33.95 -13.62 5.12
CA ALA A 193 35.08 -12.70 5.13
C ALA A 193 35.33 -12.15 6.54
N PHE A 194 34.28 -11.76 7.25
CA PHE A 194 34.37 -11.36 8.64
C PHE A 194 34.93 -12.50 9.50
N ARG A 195 34.37 -13.71 9.40
CA ARG A 195 34.86 -14.88 10.15
C ARG A 195 36.33 -15.20 9.88
N SER A 196 36.77 -15.04 8.63
CA SER A 196 38.17 -15.25 8.24
C SER A 196 39.11 -14.20 8.85
N LYS A 197 38.65 -12.95 8.95
CA LYS A 197 39.46 -11.82 9.45
C LYS A 197 39.52 -11.75 10.97
N TYR A 198 38.42 -12.06 11.66
CA TYR A 198 38.28 -11.87 13.10
C TYR A 198 38.15 -13.18 13.90
N GLY A 199 38.27 -14.33 13.24
CA GLY A 199 38.26 -15.63 13.90
C GLY A 199 36.97 -15.89 14.69
N ASN A 200 37.08 -16.03 16.01
CA ASN A 200 35.93 -16.25 16.89
C ASN A 200 35.16 -14.97 17.22
N GLY A 201 35.71 -13.80 16.94
CA GLY A 201 35.04 -12.53 17.23
C GLY A 201 33.66 -12.46 16.59
N CYS A 202 32.76 -11.74 17.23
CA CYS A 202 31.36 -11.63 16.81
C CYS A 202 30.83 -10.20 16.94
N ILE A 203 29.77 -9.90 16.20
CA ILE A 203 29.04 -8.64 16.31
C ILE A 203 27.65 -8.96 16.85
N GLU A 204 27.29 -8.34 17.95
CA GLU A 204 25.93 -8.31 18.47
C GLU A 204 25.23 -7.03 18.02
N ILE A 205 24.21 -7.15 17.16
CA ILE A 205 23.33 -6.01 16.89
C ILE A 205 22.41 -5.85 18.09
N LYS A 206 22.43 -4.67 18.71
CA LYS A 206 21.59 -4.36 19.87
C LYS A 206 20.28 -3.73 19.41
N LYS A 207 20.37 -2.78 18.48
CA LYS A 207 19.23 -1.95 18.08
C LYS A 207 19.33 -1.55 16.62
N ILE A 208 18.19 -1.47 15.96
CA ILE A 208 18.07 -0.87 14.64
C ILE A 208 17.12 0.32 14.72
N THR A 209 17.55 1.45 14.16
CA THR A 209 16.76 2.69 14.11
C THR A 209 16.54 3.10 12.66
N LEU A 210 15.28 3.28 12.26
CA LEU A 210 14.88 3.99 11.06
C LEU A 210 14.54 5.43 11.43
N SER A 211 15.14 6.39 10.75
CA SER A 211 14.86 7.82 10.91
C SER A 211 14.63 8.49 9.56
N LYS A 212 14.12 9.71 9.57
CA LYS A 212 13.75 10.47 8.36
C LYS A 212 12.59 9.86 7.55
N GLY A 213 11.75 9.06 8.20
CA GLY A 213 10.50 8.56 7.64
C GLY A 213 9.46 9.68 7.52
N ALA A 214 8.46 9.50 6.65
CA ALA A 214 7.33 10.40 6.57
C ALA A 214 6.40 10.22 7.78
N GLU A 215 6.07 11.32 8.47
CA GLU A 215 5.18 11.30 9.63
C GLU A 215 3.73 10.93 9.27
N LYS A 216 3.29 11.35 8.08
CA LYS A 216 1.92 11.20 7.61
C LYS A 216 1.88 10.73 6.17
N SER A 217 0.78 10.10 5.81
CA SER A 217 0.42 9.75 4.44
C SER A 217 -1.02 10.20 4.17
N TYR A 218 -1.36 10.51 2.92
CA TYR A 218 -2.78 10.67 2.58
C TYR A 218 -3.48 9.32 2.72
N LEU A 219 -4.70 9.33 3.24
CA LEU A 219 -5.51 8.10 3.28
C LEU A 219 -5.69 7.58 1.85
N ILE A 220 -6.21 8.43 0.96
CA ILE A 220 -6.36 8.14 -0.47
C ILE A 220 -5.08 8.46 -1.22
N ASP A 221 -4.62 7.53 -2.06
CA ASP A 221 -3.42 7.69 -2.89
C ASP A 221 -3.54 8.91 -3.82
N GLN A 222 -2.59 9.84 -3.68
CA GLN A 222 -2.46 11.05 -4.48
C GLN A 222 -1.02 11.24 -4.97
N THR A 223 -0.20 10.19 -4.93
CA THR A 223 1.25 10.25 -5.18
C THR A 223 1.62 10.62 -6.61
N ALA A 224 0.66 10.59 -7.54
CA ALA A 224 0.80 11.12 -8.89
C ALA A 224 0.99 12.65 -8.92
N SER A 225 0.44 13.37 -7.92
CA SER A 225 0.44 14.83 -7.88
C SER A 225 1.06 15.40 -6.61
N LYS A 226 0.95 14.74 -5.46
CA LYS A 226 1.48 15.23 -4.19
C LYS A 226 1.68 14.14 -3.13
N TYR A 227 2.48 14.48 -2.11
CA TYR A 227 2.63 13.72 -0.87
C TYR A 227 2.09 14.54 0.31
N ALA A 228 1.74 13.90 1.42
CA ALA A 228 1.33 14.59 2.63
C ALA A 228 2.47 15.49 3.16
N THR A 229 2.13 16.66 3.71
CA THR A 229 3.09 17.72 4.05
C THR A 229 4.25 17.20 4.90
N VAL A 230 5.45 17.55 4.42
CA VAL A 230 6.75 16.91 4.60
C VAL A 230 7.46 17.34 5.88
N SER A 231 7.15 16.72 7.01
CA SER A 231 8.15 16.46 8.04
C SER A 231 8.69 15.03 7.82
N SER A 232 9.96 14.92 7.45
CA SER A 232 10.69 13.64 7.47
C SER A 232 11.21 13.42 8.90
N SER A 233 10.30 13.41 9.87
CA SER A 233 10.61 13.37 11.30
C SER A 233 10.33 12.01 11.94
N PHE A 234 9.58 11.14 11.25
CA PHE A 234 9.24 9.83 11.82
C PHE A 234 10.51 9.02 12.06
N THR A 235 10.61 8.51 13.29
CA THR A 235 11.68 7.65 13.76
C THR A 235 11.07 6.45 14.46
N SER A 236 11.55 5.25 14.14
CA SER A 236 11.17 4.00 14.78
C SER A 236 12.42 3.22 15.11
N ALA A 237 12.46 2.60 16.29
CA ALA A 237 13.58 1.80 16.72
C ALA A 237 13.08 0.48 17.32
N GLN A 238 13.83 -0.58 17.08
CA GLN A 238 13.57 -1.90 17.63
C GLN A 238 14.88 -2.49 18.15
N ASP A 239 14.81 -3.15 19.30
CA ASP A 239 15.86 -4.06 19.70
C ASP A 239 15.96 -5.18 18.65
N ALA A 240 17.18 -5.57 18.32
CA ALA A 240 17.38 -6.56 17.28
C ALA A 240 16.97 -7.95 17.76
N TYR A 241 16.18 -8.67 16.96
CA TYR A 241 15.81 -10.03 17.30
C TYR A 241 16.91 -10.99 16.88
N CYS A 242 17.65 -11.50 17.87
CA CYS A 242 18.69 -12.50 17.65
C CYS A 242 18.07 -13.87 17.38
N ASP A 243 18.11 -14.30 16.13
CA ASP A 243 17.80 -15.66 15.72
C ASP A 243 19.06 -16.53 15.76
N LYS A 244 19.03 -17.52 16.66
CA LYS A 244 20.11 -18.49 16.88
C LYS A 244 19.84 -19.82 16.17
N THR A 245 18.73 -19.94 15.45
CA THR A 245 18.29 -21.18 14.84
C THR A 245 19.31 -21.63 13.80
N GLY A 246 19.82 -22.86 13.97
CA GLY A 246 20.84 -23.42 13.07
C GLY A 246 22.24 -22.79 13.20
N ALA A 247 22.46 -21.89 14.17
CA ALA A 247 23.78 -21.32 14.42
C ALA A 247 24.59 -22.17 15.40
N SER A 248 25.79 -22.59 15.01
CA SER A 248 26.71 -23.34 15.87
C SER A 248 27.63 -22.44 16.72
N LYS A 249 27.70 -21.13 16.40
CA LYS A 249 28.56 -20.13 17.06
C LYS A 249 27.89 -18.76 17.06
N THR A 250 28.30 -17.87 17.97
CA THR A 250 27.80 -16.49 18.09
C THR A 250 28.01 -15.66 16.83
N ASN A 251 29.14 -15.86 16.14
CA ASN A 251 29.44 -15.22 14.85
C ASN A 251 28.66 -15.78 13.64
N ALA A 252 27.68 -16.66 13.87
CA ALA A 252 26.72 -17.16 12.88
C ALA A 252 25.25 -16.77 13.21
N TYR A 253 25.03 -15.98 14.26
CA TYR A 253 23.69 -15.47 14.60
C TYR A 253 23.16 -14.54 13.50
N LYS A 254 21.83 -14.54 13.35
CA LYS A 254 21.12 -13.61 12.47
C LYS A 254 20.35 -12.62 13.33
N TYR A 255 20.29 -11.37 12.91
CA TYR A 255 19.50 -10.36 13.59
C TYR A 255 18.39 -9.88 12.67
N ASN A 256 17.15 -10.00 13.10
CA ASN A 256 15.98 -9.65 12.29
C ASN A 256 15.20 -8.50 12.92
N ASN A 257 14.71 -7.60 12.07
CA ASN A 257 13.81 -6.50 12.43
C ASN A 257 12.78 -6.30 11.33
N LEU A 258 11.60 -5.79 11.69
CA LEU A 258 10.49 -5.61 10.78
C LEU A 258 9.77 -4.31 11.14
N PHE A 259 9.86 -3.32 10.27
CA PHE A 259 9.28 -2.00 10.46
C PHE A 259 8.14 -1.75 9.47
N TYR A 260 7.19 -0.92 9.88
CA TYR A 260 6.19 -0.34 9.00
C TYR A 260 6.38 1.17 8.92
N ILE A 261 6.39 1.70 7.70
CA ILE A 261 6.63 3.11 7.42
C ILE A 261 5.54 3.66 6.50
N ASN A 262 5.34 4.98 6.50
CA ASN A 262 4.54 5.62 5.47
C ASN A 262 5.27 5.63 4.12
N GLU A 263 4.51 5.79 3.04
CA GLU A 263 5.08 6.14 1.74
C GLU A 263 5.85 7.46 1.80
N LYS A 264 6.85 7.62 0.93
CA LYS A 264 7.73 8.78 0.93
C LYS A 264 8.18 9.09 -0.49
N ALA A 265 8.17 10.38 -0.84
CA ALA A 265 8.68 10.87 -2.11
C ALA A 265 10.17 10.57 -2.29
N ALA A 266 10.64 10.62 -3.54
CA ALA A 266 12.06 10.60 -3.84
C ALA A 266 12.80 11.73 -3.11
N ALA A 267 14.01 11.45 -2.65
CA ALA A 267 14.88 12.36 -1.94
C ALA A 267 16.34 12.12 -2.33
N ALA A 268 17.12 13.21 -2.38
CA ALA A 268 18.57 13.13 -2.55
C ALA A 268 19.21 12.34 -1.39
N THR A 269 20.36 11.72 -1.66
CA THR A 269 21.22 11.13 -0.63
C THR A 269 21.44 12.13 0.51
N GLY A 270 21.41 11.66 1.75
CA GLY A 270 21.42 12.48 2.96
C GLY A 270 20.03 12.87 3.47
N SER A 271 18.98 12.76 2.64
CA SER A 271 17.58 13.08 3.00
C SER A 271 16.64 11.88 2.89
N ARG A 272 17.18 10.71 2.57
CA ARG A 272 16.45 9.45 2.50
C ARG A 272 16.23 8.88 3.90
N ILE A 273 15.42 7.83 4.02
CA ILE A 273 15.23 7.16 5.32
C ILE A 273 16.57 6.57 5.75
N LYS A 274 17.09 7.03 6.88
CA LYS A 274 18.38 6.58 7.41
C LYS A 274 18.15 5.35 8.28
N VAL A 275 18.98 4.33 8.08
CA VAL A 275 19.08 3.13 8.91
C VAL A 275 20.35 3.24 9.75
N VAL A 276 20.23 3.02 11.05
CA VAL A 276 21.36 2.93 11.99
C VAL A 276 21.28 1.59 12.71
N LEU A 277 22.39 0.85 12.72
CA LEU A 277 22.55 -0.38 13.49
C LEU A 277 23.52 -0.09 14.63
N ASP A 278 23.01 -0.07 15.85
CA ASP A 278 23.81 0.02 17.07
C ASP A 278 24.25 -1.39 17.47
N ALA A 279 25.55 -1.58 17.62
CA ALA A 279 26.14 -2.90 17.77
C ALA A 279 27.30 -2.91 18.77
N ILE A 280 27.70 -4.11 19.17
CA ILE A 280 28.89 -4.36 19.97
C ILE A 280 29.72 -5.41 19.22
N TYR A 281 31.01 -5.13 19.02
CA TYR A 281 31.98 -6.15 18.66
C TYR A 281 32.59 -6.75 19.90
N ASP A 282 32.73 -8.06 19.92
CA ASP A 282 33.27 -8.86 21.00
C ASP A 282 34.38 -9.73 20.40
N ALA A 283 35.62 -9.57 20.89
CA ALA A 283 36.81 -10.03 20.17
C ALA A 283 37.02 -11.54 20.28
N ASP A 284 36.69 -12.13 21.43
CA ASP A 284 36.73 -13.57 21.65
C ASP A 284 35.43 -14.30 21.25
N GLY A 285 34.36 -13.54 20.99
CA GLY A 285 33.06 -14.05 20.57
C GLY A 285 32.15 -14.47 21.72
N ASN A 286 32.55 -14.21 22.97
CA ASN A 286 31.82 -14.53 24.18
C ASN A 286 31.02 -13.33 24.70
N LEU A 287 29.81 -13.20 24.17
CA LEU A 287 28.84 -12.17 24.57
C LEU A 287 28.40 -12.18 26.05
N SER A 288 28.88 -13.13 26.87
CA SER A 288 28.65 -13.14 28.33
C SER A 288 29.65 -12.32 29.13
N THR A 289 30.79 -11.95 28.53
CA THR A 289 31.84 -11.12 29.12
C THR A 289 31.94 -9.79 28.40
N THR A 290 32.39 -8.73 29.08
CA THR A 290 32.42 -7.37 28.51
C THR A 290 33.81 -6.76 28.44
N ALA A 291 34.86 -7.52 28.78
CA ALA A 291 36.21 -6.99 28.94
C ALA A 291 36.85 -6.54 27.62
N ASP A 292 36.44 -7.15 26.51
CA ASP A 292 36.93 -6.96 25.15
C ASP A 292 35.82 -6.45 24.20
N GLN A 293 34.72 -5.97 24.76
CA GLN A 293 33.60 -5.42 23.99
C GLN A 293 33.86 -3.98 23.54
N VAL A 294 33.62 -3.72 22.26
CA VAL A 294 33.80 -2.40 21.62
C VAL A 294 32.48 -1.98 20.97
N PRO A 295 31.93 -0.80 21.28
CA PRO A 295 30.71 -0.31 20.65
C PRO A 295 30.97 0.03 19.18
N LEU A 296 30.04 -0.35 18.30
CA LEU A 296 30.05 -0.08 16.87
C LEU A 296 28.73 0.54 16.42
N SER A 297 28.78 1.30 15.33
CA SER A 297 27.59 1.81 14.65
C SER A 297 27.78 1.72 13.14
N TYR A 298 26.76 1.19 12.45
CA TYR A 298 26.70 1.13 10.99
C TYR A 298 25.53 1.98 10.50
N GLU A 299 25.73 2.74 9.42
CA GLU A 299 24.72 3.66 8.91
C GLU A 299 24.53 3.52 7.40
N THR A 300 23.28 3.61 6.96
CA THR A 300 22.94 3.69 5.54
C THR A 300 21.65 4.44 5.31
N GLU A 301 21.25 4.50 4.05
CA GLU A 301 19.97 5.03 3.65
C GLU A 301 19.19 4.00 2.82
N LEU A 302 17.91 3.88 3.12
CA LEU A 302 16.98 3.17 2.24
C LEU A 302 16.86 3.94 0.94
N THR A 303 17.19 3.26 -0.13
CA THR A 303 17.10 3.80 -1.49
C THR A 303 15.77 3.52 -2.17
N GLY A 304 14.90 2.73 -1.52
CA GLY A 304 13.52 2.53 -1.92
C GLY A 304 13.40 2.02 -3.35
N THR A 305 12.61 2.72 -4.17
CA THR A 305 12.43 2.42 -5.59
C THR A 305 13.44 3.17 -6.46
N THR A 306 13.19 4.45 -6.68
CA THR A 306 14.10 5.40 -7.33
C THR A 306 14.36 6.53 -6.34
N ASP A 307 15.64 6.84 -6.08
CA ASP A 307 16.07 7.93 -5.21
C ASP A 307 15.42 7.94 -3.81
N GLY A 308 15.34 6.81 -3.12
CA GLY A 308 14.77 6.75 -1.76
C GLY A 308 13.25 6.76 -1.70
N LYS A 309 12.55 6.74 -2.85
CA LYS A 309 11.09 6.74 -2.90
C LYS A 309 10.51 5.44 -2.33
N MET A 310 9.67 5.56 -1.31
CA MET A 310 8.94 4.45 -0.68
C MET A 310 7.48 4.48 -1.14
N LEU A 311 6.96 3.33 -1.56
CA LEU A 311 5.59 3.18 -2.03
C LEU A 311 4.71 2.62 -0.91
N ARG A 312 3.48 3.13 -0.78
CA ARG A 312 2.43 2.44 -0.01
C ARG A 312 2.22 1.04 -0.58
N ASN A 313 1.86 0.10 0.29
CA ASN A 313 1.75 -1.32 -0.04
C ASN A 313 3.05 -1.91 -0.66
N GLY A 314 4.19 -1.24 -0.50
CA GLY A 314 5.50 -1.74 -0.91
C GLY A 314 6.11 -2.64 0.16
N SER A 315 6.94 -3.60 -0.25
CA SER A 315 7.72 -4.45 0.64
C SER A 315 9.20 -4.37 0.29
N TYR A 316 10.03 -4.12 1.29
CA TYR A 316 11.47 -3.89 1.16
C TYR A 316 12.20 -4.80 2.12
N LYS A 317 13.09 -5.67 1.64
CA LYS A 317 13.94 -6.49 2.49
C LYS A 317 15.39 -6.11 2.33
N LEU A 318 16.02 -5.65 3.39
CA LEU A 318 17.42 -5.25 3.48
C LEU A 318 18.24 -6.36 4.15
N ASN A 319 19.04 -7.11 3.39
CA ASN A 319 20.05 -7.99 3.97
C ASN A 319 21.33 -7.19 4.21
N VAL A 320 21.80 -7.14 5.45
CA VAL A 320 22.99 -6.41 5.89
C VAL A 320 24.08 -7.43 6.20
N ASN A 321 25.09 -7.51 5.36
CA ASN A 321 26.19 -8.47 5.47
C ASN A 321 27.41 -7.79 6.11
N LEU A 322 27.71 -8.11 7.37
CA LEU A 322 28.83 -7.54 8.13
C LEU A 322 30.15 -8.21 7.73
N ASP A 323 31.01 -7.50 7.03
CA ASP A 323 32.34 -7.90 6.56
C ASP A 323 33.48 -7.39 7.48
N GLY A 324 33.20 -6.45 8.38
CA GLY A 324 34.23 -5.71 9.13
C GLY A 324 33.68 -4.67 10.11
N LEU A 325 34.58 -4.04 10.87
CA LEU A 325 34.25 -3.23 12.04
C LEU A 325 34.02 -1.74 11.75
N THR A 326 34.29 -1.26 10.52
CA THR A 326 34.19 0.17 10.14
C THR A 326 33.19 0.39 9.00
N GLY A 327 32.22 1.29 9.19
CA GLY A 327 31.18 1.58 8.20
C GLY A 327 31.37 2.91 7.47
N LYS A 328 31.75 2.88 6.18
CA LYS A 328 31.48 4.01 5.26
C LYS A 328 31.05 3.65 3.83
N ASP A 329 31.35 2.47 3.29
CA ASP A 329 31.00 2.17 1.90
C ASP A 329 30.05 0.98 1.78
N MET A 330 28.76 1.28 1.86
CA MET A 330 27.68 0.32 1.62
C MET A 330 27.25 0.37 0.16
N THR A 331 27.58 -0.65 -0.61
CA THR A 331 27.06 -0.79 -1.98
C THR A 331 25.67 -1.40 -1.89
N LEU A 332 24.67 -0.62 -2.26
CA LEU A 332 23.26 -1.02 -2.21
C LEU A 332 22.76 -1.35 -3.62
N SER A 333 22.27 -2.59 -3.80
CA SER A 333 21.53 -2.98 -5.00
C SER A 333 20.05 -3.17 -4.66
N ILE A 334 19.20 -2.45 -5.38
CA ILE A 334 17.76 -2.40 -5.16
C ILE A 334 17.07 -3.38 -6.09
N ALA A 335 16.25 -4.26 -5.54
CA ALA A 335 15.11 -4.81 -6.26
C ALA A 335 13.84 -4.49 -5.45
N ILE A 336 12.83 -3.98 -6.16
CA ILE A 336 11.51 -3.60 -5.64
C ILE A 336 10.56 -4.75 -5.92
N ALA A 337 9.71 -5.12 -4.97
CA ALA A 337 8.59 -5.97 -5.28
C ALA A 337 7.34 -5.66 -4.42
N ASN A 338 6.21 -6.16 -4.90
CA ASN A 338 4.87 -5.94 -4.36
C ASN A 338 4.75 -6.57 -2.95
N TRP A 339 3.86 -6.13 -2.06
CA TRP A 339 3.67 -6.81 -0.75
C TRP A 339 3.40 -8.32 -0.92
N GLU A 340 2.76 -8.71 -2.02
CA GLU A 340 2.48 -10.11 -2.37
C GLU A 340 3.60 -10.82 -3.17
N ALA A 341 4.74 -10.17 -3.45
CA ALA A 341 5.96 -10.78 -4.00
C ALA A 341 7.19 -10.09 -3.37
N LEU A 342 7.94 -10.75 -2.50
CA LEU A 342 8.93 -10.10 -1.64
C LEU A 342 10.33 -10.08 -2.26
N SER A 343 10.86 -8.91 -2.66
CA SER A 343 12.21 -8.83 -3.24
C SER A 343 13.28 -8.85 -2.17
N THR A 344 14.30 -9.67 -2.37
CA THR A 344 15.49 -9.75 -1.52
C THR A 344 16.51 -8.68 -1.94
N GLN A 345 16.86 -7.73 -1.07
CA GLN A 345 18.01 -6.83 -1.28
C GLN A 345 19.22 -7.40 -0.55
N ASN A 346 20.37 -7.45 -1.20
CA ASN A 346 21.64 -7.75 -0.56
C ASN A 346 22.44 -6.46 -0.41
N VAL A 347 22.91 -6.18 0.79
CA VAL A 347 23.75 -5.03 1.15
C VAL A 347 24.93 -5.53 1.95
N ASN A 348 26.13 -5.28 1.45
CA ASN A 348 27.36 -5.56 2.17
C ASN A 348 27.78 -4.32 2.98
N VAL A 349 28.17 -4.54 4.24
CA VAL A 349 28.59 -3.50 5.18
C VAL A 349 29.92 -3.87 5.81
N GLY A 350 30.74 -2.85 6.12
CA GLY A 350 31.95 -3.04 6.92
C GLY A 350 33.16 -3.54 6.12
N LYS A 351 33.79 -2.70 5.29
CA LYS A 351 35.13 -3.05 4.78
C LYS A 351 36.21 -2.73 5.82
#